data_AF-A0A257N4H0-F1
#
_entry.id   AF-A0A257N4H0-F1
#
_cell.length_a   1.000
_cell.length_b   1.000
_cell.length_c   1.000
_cell.angle_alpha   90.00
_cell.angle_beta   90.00
_cell.angle_gamma   90.00
#
_symmetry.space_group_name_H-M   'P 1'
#
loop_
_entity.id
_entity.type
_entity.pdbx_description
1 polymer ?
#
loop_
_entity_poly.entity_id
_entity_poly.type
_entity_poly.pdbx_seq_one_letter_code
_entity_poly.pdbx_strand_id
1 'polypeptide(L)'
;MNIKTSAIALALMGAGFLGLAGYSGSSMAIIKELPCDKRGAGNVLDEAKCAGRTVESMPGADEDYFRDMDNGATKDPVAVAKILSPFVPGITPEAAAKAAAIGRNNWIVWTAGNDYFWNRLGYKSRGNLDFLKTLSNHPSLKFSRSNRWNYLGLVNEPCFEKPTSGREDRYGLWLDVRSKDCPADPFENETKYPGIKIGARGKNI
;
A
#
# COMPACT_ATOMS: atom_id res chain seq x y z
N MET A 1 27.53 70.58 14.01
CA MET A 1 26.61 70.65 15.18
C MET A 1 26.45 69.23 15.71
N ASN A 2 27.04 68.95 16.87
CA ASN A 2 27.05 67.63 17.52
C ASN A 2 25.63 67.25 17.98
N ILE A 3 25.09 66.14 17.50
CA ILE A 3 23.89 65.53 18.09
C ILE A 3 24.33 64.23 18.77
N LYS A 4 24.32 64.27 20.10
CA LYS A 4 24.60 63.13 20.99
C LYS A 4 23.53 62.07 20.81
N THR A 5 23.91 60.84 20.47
CA THR A 5 23.03 59.67 20.53
C THR A 5 22.74 59.34 22.00
N SER A 6 21.54 59.73 22.47
CA SER A 6 21.05 59.35 23.79
C SER A 6 20.56 57.90 23.75
N ALA A 7 21.02 57.09 24.71
CA ALA A 7 20.67 55.68 24.89
C ALA A 7 19.17 55.41 25.17
N ILE A 8 18.32 56.45 25.14
CA ILE A 8 16.88 56.37 25.39
C ILE A 8 16.10 56.02 24.11
N ALA A 9 16.66 56.28 22.91
CA ALA A 9 15.97 55.95 21.65
C ALA A 9 15.94 54.45 21.32
N LEU A 10 16.80 53.63 21.94
CA LEU A 10 16.82 52.19 21.72
C LEU A 10 15.83 51.41 22.62
N ALA A 11 15.29 52.04 23.66
CA ALA A 11 14.37 51.40 24.59
C ALA A 11 12.90 51.40 24.13
N LEU A 12 12.53 52.25 23.16
CA LEU A 12 11.14 52.38 22.69
C LEU A 12 10.80 51.50 21.47
N MET A 13 11.76 50.77 20.90
CA MET A 13 11.45 49.66 19.98
C MET A 13 11.41 48.29 20.67
N GLY A 14 11.75 48.21 21.96
CA GLY A 14 11.86 46.95 22.71
C GLY A 14 10.59 46.47 23.41
N ALA A 15 9.51 47.27 23.46
CA ALA A 15 8.33 46.96 24.27
C ALA A 15 6.99 46.99 23.51
N GLY A 16 7.01 47.09 22.17
CA GLY A 16 5.81 47.27 21.33
C GLY A 16 5.31 46.05 20.56
N PHE A 17 5.95 44.89 20.70
CA PHE A 17 5.58 43.64 19.99
C PHE A 17 5.51 42.42 20.91
N LEU A 18 5.04 42.62 22.14
CA LEU A 18 4.82 41.56 23.14
C LEU A 18 3.33 41.34 23.46
N GLY A 19 2.44 41.65 22.52
CA GLY A 19 1.02 41.35 22.61
C GLY A 19 0.52 40.83 21.27
N LEU A 20 0.00 39.59 21.26
CA LEU A 20 -0.56 38.82 20.12
C LEU A 20 0.41 37.89 19.38
N ALA A 21 1.02 36.97 20.11
CA ALA A 21 1.11 35.59 19.63
C ALA A 21 1.18 34.69 20.86
N GLY A 22 0.03 34.16 21.27
CA GLY A 22 -0.03 33.01 22.18
C GLY A 22 0.56 31.80 21.47
N TYR A 23 1.88 31.72 21.37
CA TYR A 23 2.57 30.46 21.21
C TYR A 23 2.55 29.80 22.58
N SER A 24 1.50 29.01 22.82
CA SER A 24 1.56 28.02 23.89
C SER A 24 2.83 27.19 23.68
N GLY A 25 3.58 26.96 24.76
CA GLY A 25 4.81 26.14 24.76
C GLY A 25 4.60 24.66 24.38
N SER A 26 3.49 24.33 23.71
CA SER A 26 3.18 23.03 23.14
C SER A 26 3.62 22.90 21.67
N SER A 27 4.10 23.97 21.03
CA SER A 27 4.52 23.94 19.61
C SER A 27 5.97 23.50 19.36
N MET A 28 6.77 23.30 20.41
CA MET A 28 7.98 22.48 20.34
C MET A 28 7.63 21.05 20.73
N ALA A 29 6.69 20.44 19.99
CA ALA A 29 6.71 19.00 19.87
C ALA A 29 8.08 18.66 19.28
N ILE A 30 8.96 18.20 20.17
CA ILE A 30 10.23 17.56 19.88
C ILE A 30 10.03 16.77 18.58
N ILE A 31 10.71 17.18 17.51
CA ILE A 31 10.91 16.34 16.33
C ILE A 31 11.77 15.19 16.84
N LYS A 32 11.12 14.26 17.54
CA LYS A 32 11.69 12.96 17.83
C LYS A 32 11.67 12.34 16.46
N GLU A 33 12.83 12.28 15.80
CA GLU A 33 12.99 11.48 14.58
C GLU A 33 12.26 10.18 14.86
N LEU A 34 11.16 9.94 14.14
CA LEU A 34 10.50 8.66 14.26
C LEU A 34 11.55 7.65 13.82
N PRO A 35 11.60 6.45 14.41
CA PRO A 35 12.55 5.41 13.98
C PRO A 35 12.54 5.15 12.46
N CYS A 36 11.46 5.55 11.78
CA CYS A 36 11.24 5.51 10.34
C CYS A 36 11.97 6.59 9.54
N ASP A 37 12.38 7.68 10.17
CA ASP A 37 12.98 8.85 9.51
C ASP A 37 14.50 8.71 9.35
N LYS A 38 15.08 7.64 9.91
CA LYS A 38 16.50 7.32 9.75
C LYS A 38 16.82 7.07 8.29
N ARG A 39 17.75 7.84 7.72
CA ARG A 39 18.20 7.72 6.34
C ARG A 39 19.45 6.84 6.24
N GLY A 40 19.61 6.18 5.09
CA GLY A 40 20.77 5.34 4.76
C GLY A 40 20.44 3.85 4.72
N ALA A 41 21.05 3.13 3.76
CA ALA A 41 20.83 1.70 3.59
C ALA A 41 21.13 0.93 4.88
N GLY A 42 20.23 0.01 5.27
CA GLY A 42 20.36 -0.81 6.49
C GLY A 42 19.91 -0.14 7.80
N ASN A 43 19.66 1.18 7.81
CA ASN A 43 19.24 1.90 9.02
C ASN A 43 17.76 2.31 9.03
N VAL A 44 17.09 2.20 7.88
CA VAL A 44 15.67 2.54 7.71
C VAL A 44 14.83 1.37 8.22
N LEU A 45 13.99 1.59 9.23
CA LEU A 45 12.97 0.62 9.61
C LEU A 45 11.82 0.64 8.60
N ASP A 46 11.26 -0.53 8.31
CA ASP A 46 10.01 -0.61 7.56
C ASP A 46 8.82 -0.09 8.39
N GLU A 47 7.74 0.26 7.70
CA GLU A 47 6.54 0.84 8.31
C GLU A 47 5.89 -0.07 9.36
N ALA A 48 5.98 -1.40 9.19
CA ALA A 48 5.40 -2.35 10.12
C ALA A 48 6.17 -2.35 11.45
N LYS A 49 7.51 -2.41 11.39
CA LYS A 49 8.38 -2.27 12.57
C LYS A 49 8.20 -0.92 13.25
N CYS A 50 8.06 0.14 12.47
CA CYS A 50 7.74 1.47 12.98
C CYS A 50 6.43 1.54 13.76
N ALA A 51 5.42 0.82 13.29
CA ALA A 51 4.11 0.70 13.95
C ALA A 51 4.09 -0.37 15.05
N GLY A 52 5.24 -0.96 15.41
CA GLY A 52 5.35 -1.99 16.45
C GLY A 52 4.66 -3.31 16.09
N ARG A 53 4.49 -3.60 14.80
CA ARG A 53 3.90 -4.84 14.32
C ARG A 53 4.91 -5.97 14.40
N THR A 54 4.45 -7.14 14.85
CA THR A 54 5.23 -8.37 14.87
C THR A 54 4.88 -9.26 13.68
N VAL A 55 5.69 -10.28 13.41
CA VAL A 55 5.43 -11.26 12.33
C VAL A 55 4.09 -11.96 12.54
N GLU A 56 3.78 -12.32 13.78
CA GLU A 56 2.54 -12.99 14.17
C GLU A 56 1.31 -12.10 13.93
N SER A 57 1.50 -10.78 13.97
CA SER A 57 0.45 -9.82 13.67
C SER A 57 0.21 -9.61 12.16
N MET A 58 1.04 -10.21 11.30
CA MET A 58 0.95 -10.07 9.85
C MET A 58 0.88 -11.46 9.16
N PRO A 59 -0.14 -12.28 9.48
CA PRO A 59 -0.31 -13.57 8.81
C PRO A 59 -0.63 -13.34 7.33
N GLY A 60 -0.13 -14.24 6.48
CA GLY A 60 -0.53 -14.26 5.07
C GLY A 60 -1.98 -14.72 4.91
N ALA A 61 -2.60 -14.30 3.81
CA ALA A 61 -3.98 -14.67 3.51
C ALA A 61 -4.13 -16.18 3.30
N ASP A 62 -4.96 -16.83 4.10
CA ASP A 62 -5.16 -18.29 4.06
C ASP A 62 -6.40 -18.74 3.27
N GLU A 63 -7.17 -17.80 2.73
CA GLU A 63 -8.19 -18.04 1.71
C GLU A 63 -7.52 -18.45 0.39
N ASP A 64 -7.99 -19.51 -0.27
CA ASP A 64 -7.41 -19.99 -1.52
C ASP A 64 -7.81 -19.13 -2.75
N TYR A 65 -7.47 -17.84 -2.70
CA TYR A 65 -8.01 -16.79 -3.57
C TYR A 65 -7.51 -16.90 -5.02
N PHE A 66 -6.20 -17.07 -5.22
CA PHE A 66 -5.61 -17.17 -6.56
C PHE A 66 -5.45 -18.61 -7.08
N ARG A 67 -6.28 -19.54 -6.61
CA ARG A 67 -6.16 -20.99 -6.90
C ARG A 67 -6.18 -21.39 -8.37
N ASP A 68 -6.68 -20.51 -9.24
CA ASP A 68 -6.76 -20.78 -10.68
C ASP A 68 -5.56 -20.19 -11.45
N MET A 69 -4.71 -19.39 -10.81
CA MET A 69 -3.56 -18.73 -11.43
C MET A 69 -2.32 -19.61 -11.54
N ASP A 70 -2.32 -20.81 -10.94
CA ASP A 70 -1.22 -21.78 -10.98
C ASP A 70 -1.49 -22.95 -11.94
N ASN A 71 -2.49 -22.82 -12.81
CA ASN A 71 -2.96 -23.86 -13.72
C ASN A 71 -3.37 -25.17 -13.00
N GLY A 72 -3.85 -25.08 -11.75
CA GLY A 72 -4.35 -26.20 -10.96
C GLY A 72 -3.29 -26.99 -10.21
N ALA A 73 -2.03 -26.54 -10.21
CA ALA A 73 -0.90 -27.25 -9.60
C ALA A 73 -1.10 -27.55 -8.10
N THR A 74 -1.82 -26.69 -7.37
CA THR A 74 -2.06 -26.87 -5.93
C THR A 74 -3.46 -27.40 -5.60
N LYS A 75 -4.25 -27.86 -6.57
CA LYS A 75 -5.65 -28.31 -6.32
C LYS A 75 -5.74 -29.72 -5.74
N ASP A 76 -4.67 -30.51 -5.79
CA ASP A 76 -4.57 -31.84 -5.19
C ASP A 76 -3.66 -31.78 -3.94
N PRO A 77 -4.23 -31.75 -2.73
CA PRO A 77 -3.48 -31.70 -1.47
C PRO A 77 -2.47 -32.85 -1.30
N VAL A 78 -2.79 -34.05 -1.79
CA VAL A 78 -1.93 -35.23 -1.64
C VAL A 78 -0.71 -35.10 -2.56
N ALA A 79 -0.92 -34.66 -3.80
CA ALA A 79 0.17 -34.37 -4.71
C ALA A 79 1.08 -33.25 -4.18
N VAL A 80 0.52 -32.17 -3.62
CA VAL A 80 1.28 -31.08 -3.02
C VAL A 80 2.12 -31.57 -1.84
N ALA A 81 1.54 -32.33 -0.91
CA ALA A 81 2.29 -32.90 0.22
C ALA A 81 3.44 -33.80 -0.25
N LYS A 82 3.21 -34.63 -1.28
CA LYS A 82 4.27 -35.45 -1.88
C LYS A 82 5.42 -34.60 -2.42
N ILE A 83 5.12 -33.52 -3.14
CA ILE A 83 6.12 -32.58 -3.68
C ILE A 83 6.91 -31.91 -2.54
N LEU A 84 6.23 -31.52 -1.46
CA LEU A 84 6.86 -30.83 -0.33
C LEU A 84 7.60 -31.75 0.63
N SER A 85 7.31 -33.05 0.64
CA SER A 85 7.90 -34.02 1.58
C SER A 85 9.43 -34.01 1.69
N PRO A 86 10.24 -33.74 0.64
CA PRO A 86 11.69 -33.65 0.77
C PRO A 86 12.15 -32.38 1.53
N PHE A 87 11.33 -31.33 1.54
CA PHE A 87 11.64 -30.05 2.17
C PHE A 87 10.98 -29.88 3.55
N VAL A 88 9.81 -30.49 3.73
CA VAL A 88 9.02 -30.46 4.96
C VAL A 88 8.55 -31.89 5.29
N PRO A 89 9.44 -32.72 5.88
CA PRO A 89 9.10 -34.10 6.21
C PRO A 89 7.90 -34.18 7.17
N GLY A 90 6.93 -35.05 6.86
CA GLY A 90 5.76 -35.28 7.70
C GLY A 90 4.61 -34.27 7.54
N ILE A 91 4.67 -33.37 6.55
CA ILE A 91 3.57 -32.44 6.26
C ILE A 91 2.31 -33.22 5.81
N THR A 92 1.16 -32.88 6.38
CA THR A 92 -0.13 -33.48 5.95
C THR A 92 -0.60 -32.84 4.64
N PRO A 93 -1.44 -33.54 3.84
CA PRO A 93 -2.06 -32.96 2.64
C PRO A 93 -2.73 -31.60 2.87
N GLU A 94 -3.48 -31.47 3.97
CA GLU A 94 -4.22 -30.24 4.31
C GLU A 94 -3.27 -29.09 4.64
N ALA A 95 -2.24 -29.36 5.44
CA ALA A 95 -1.21 -28.38 5.78
C ALA A 95 -0.41 -27.95 4.55
N ALA A 96 -0.12 -28.89 3.64
CA ALA A 96 0.57 -28.63 2.39
C ALA A 96 -0.26 -27.72 1.46
N ALA A 97 -1.55 -28.02 1.28
CA ALA A 97 -2.46 -27.19 0.50
C ALA A 97 -2.62 -25.78 1.10
N LYS A 98 -2.78 -25.68 2.43
CA LYS A 98 -2.86 -24.39 3.13
C LYS A 98 -1.59 -23.55 2.96
N ALA A 99 -0.42 -24.16 3.15
CA ALA A 99 0.86 -23.48 2.97
C ALA A 99 1.06 -23.02 1.52
N ALA A 100 0.68 -23.84 0.54
CA ALA A 100 0.73 -23.48 -0.87
C ALA A 100 -0.19 -22.31 -1.21
N ALA A 101 -1.42 -22.27 -0.67
CA ALA A 101 -2.35 -21.16 -0.85
C ALA A 101 -1.78 -19.84 -0.29
N ILE A 102 -1.31 -19.86 0.97
CA ILE A 102 -0.69 -18.68 1.61
C ILE A 102 0.53 -18.20 0.82
N GLY A 103 1.40 -19.14 0.41
CA GLY A 103 2.59 -18.83 -0.36
C GLY A 103 2.27 -18.21 -1.71
N ARG A 104 1.31 -18.77 -2.45
CA ARG A 104 0.84 -18.22 -3.73
C ARG A 104 0.25 -16.83 -3.56
N ASN A 105 -0.66 -16.67 -2.59
CA ASN A 105 -1.30 -15.38 -2.33
C ASN A 105 -0.25 -14.30 -2.09
N ASN A 106 0.67 -14.58 -1.15
CA ASN A 106 1.76 -13.66 -0.85
C ASN A 106 2.64 -13.40 -2.07
N TRP A 107 3.05 -14.44 -2.82
CA TRP A 107 3.91 -14.27 -3.98
C TRP A 107 3.29 -13.36 -5.05
N ILE A 108 2.00 -13.52 -5.34
CA ILE A 108 1.29 -12.74 -6.36
C ILE A 108 1.14 -11.28 -5.94
N VAL A 109 0.80 -11.00 -4.66
CA VAL A 109 0.59 -9.61 -4.20
C VAL A 109 1.85 -8.88 -3.78
N TRP A 110 2.91 -9.60 -3.42
CA TRP A 110 4.14 -9.02 -2.88
C TRP A 110 4.99 -8.30 -3.93
N THR A 111 4.84 -8.63 -5.22
CA THR A 111 5.69 -8.10 -6.29
C THR A 111 5.14 -6.79 -6.87
N ALA A 112 5.27 -5.69 -6.14
CA ALA A 112 5.00 -4.36 -6.70
C ALA A 112 5.80 -3.21 -6.06
N GLY A 113 6.48 -3.42 -4.93
CA GLY A 113 7.01 -2.31 -4.14
C GLY A 113 5.91 -1.62 -3.31
N ASN A 114 6.25 -0.53 -2.63
CA ASN A 114 5.34 0.18 -1.72
C ASN A 114 4.82 1.51 -2.31
N ASP A 115 3.90 2.15 -1.60
CA ASP A 115 3.32 3.45 -1.98
C ASP A 115 4.40 4.50 -2.29
N TYR A 116 5.51 4.50 -1.53
CA TYR A 116 6.64 5.41 -1.76
C TYR A 116 7.28 5.17 -3.12
N PHE A 117 7.56 3.91 -3.47
CA PHE A 117 8.11 3.54 -4.76
C PHE A 117 7.20 3.99 -5.91
N TRP A 118 5.91 3.67 -5.83
CA TRP A 118 4.96 4.01 -6.88
C TRP A 118 4.74 5.52 -7.01
N ASN A 119 4.63 6.24 -5.90
CA ASN A 119 4.57 7.70 -5.91
C ASN A 119 5.83 8.31 -6.53
N ARG A 120 7.00 7.79 -6.17
CA ARG A 120 8.28 8.25 -6.72
C ARG A 120 8.36 7.99 -8.22
N LEU A 121 7.93 6.83 -8.69
CA LEU A 121 7.86 6.52 -10.11
C LEU A 121 6.88 7.44 -10.83
N GLY A 122 5.68 7.66 -10.31
CA GLY A 122 4.71 8.59 -10.89
C GLY A 122 5.30 10.00 -11.07
N TYR A 123 5.94 10.53 -10.02
CA TYR A 123 6.58 11.85 -10.07
C TYR A 123 7.79 11.87 -11.03
N LYS A 124 8.71 10.91 -10.91
CA LYS A 124 9.95 10.89 -11.70
C LYS A 124 9.70 10.62 -13.18
N SER A 125 8.68 9.83 -13.49
CA SER A 125 8.24 9.56 -14.85
C SER A 125 7.39 10.68 -15.45
N ARG A 126 7.15 11.77 -14.70
CA ARG A 126 6.28 12.90 -15.10
C ARG A 126 4.90 12.45 -15.56
N GLY A 127 4.32 11.47 -14.85
CA GLY A 127 2.99 10.92 -15.16
C GLY A 127 2.95 9.89 -16.29
N ASN A 128 4.10 9.40 -16.79
CA ASN A 128 4.09 8.27 -17.72
C ASN A 128 3.60 6.97 -17.05
N LEU A 129 3.77 6.85 -15.72
CA LEU A 129 3.03 5.86 -14.94
C LEU A 129 1.66 6.43 -14.55
N ASP A 130 0.61 5.91 -15.19
CA ASP A 130 -0.78 6.34 -14.98
C ASP A 130 -1.67 5.11 -14.78
N PHE A 131 -1.89 4.73 -13.52
CA PHE A 131 -2.70 3.55 -13.18
C PHE A 131 -4.17 3.68 -13.60
N LEU A 132 -4.71 4.90 -13.66
CA LEU A 132 -6.09 5.12 -14.10
C LEU A 132 -6.24 4.75 -15.57
N LYS A 133 -5.28 5.15 -16.42
CA LYS A 133 -5.28 4.69 -17.82
C LYS A 133 -5.03 3.21 -17.90
N THR A 134 -4.00 2.70 -17.22
CA THR A 134 -3.57 1.29 -17.26
C THR A 134 -4.68 0.29 -16.92
N LEU A 135 -5.50 0.57 -15.90
CA LEU A 135 -6.58 -0.31 -15.46
C LEU A 135 -7.93 -0.03 -16.15
N SER A 136 -8.06 1.08 -16.85
CA SER A 136 -9.33 1.50 -17.44
C SER A 136 -9.78 0.60 -18.59
N ASN A 137 -11.10 0.51 -18.73
CA ASN A 137 -11.81 -0.12 -19.85
C ASN A 137 -12.51 0.90 -20.75
N HIS A 138 -12.20 2.20 -20.60
CA HIS A 138 -12.89 3.26 -21.33
C HIS A 138 -12.78 3.05 -22.86
N PRO A 139 -13.87 3.18 -23.64
CA PRO A 139 -13.89 2.83 -25.07
C PRO A 139 -12.91 3.61 -25.95
N SER A 140 -12.46 4.79 -25.50
CA SER A 140 -11.48 5.60 -26.23
C SER A 140 -10.03 5.10 -26.12
N LEU A 141 -9.75 4.12 -25.24
CA LEU A 141 -8.41 3.56 -25.07
C LEU A 141 -8.18 2.40 -26.02
N LYS A 142 -6.91 2.21 -26.42
CA LYS A 142 -6.50 1.11 -27.31
C LYS A 142 -6.51 -0.26 -26.60
N PHE A 143 -6.63 -0.25 -25.28
CA PHE A 143 -6.55 -1.44 -24.45
C PHE A 143 -7.66 -1.45 -23.40
N SER A 144 -7.99 -2.64 -22.93
CA SER A 144 -9.01 -2.94 -21.94
C SER A 144 -8.67 -4.28 -21.26
N ARG A 145 -9.49 -4.74 -20.30
CA ARG A 145 -9.36 -6.07 -19.69
C ARG A 145 -9.17 -7.17 -20.73
N SER A 146 -9.85 -7.08 -21.87
CA SER A 146 -9.85 -8.10 -22.92
C SER A 146 -8.50 -8.26 -23.64
N ASN A 147 -7.62 -7.26 -23.63
CA ASN A 147 -6.37 -7.28 -24.41
C ASN A 147 -5.15 -6.64 -23.70
N ARG A 148 -5.27 -6.24 -22.43
CA ARG A 148 -4.15 -5.62 -21.69
C ARG A 148 -2.96 -6.54 -21.46
N TRP A 149 -3.13 -7.86 -21.50
CA TRP A 149 -2.00 -8.79 -21.52
C TRP A 149 -1.12 -8.56 -22.76
N ASN A 150 -1.73 -8.55 -23.94
CA ASN A 150 -0.99 -8.36 -25.20
C ASN A 150 -0.42 -6.94 -25.34
N TYR A 151 -1.11 -5.94 -24.78
CA TYR A 151 -0.71 -4.53 -24.93
C TYR A 151 0.28 -4.06 -23.85
N LEU A 152 0.11 -4.53 -22.61
CA LEU A 152 0.81 -4.02 -21.41
C LEU A 152 1.55 -5.12 -20.62
N GLY A 153 1.36 -6.40 -20.94
CA GLY A 153 1.87 -7.52 -20.15
C GLY A 153 1.15 -7.69 -18.80
N LEU A 154 -0.05 -7.13 -18.65
CA LEU A 154 -0.80 -7.18 -17.39
C LEU A 154 -1.77 -8.36 -17.36
N VAL A 155 -1.75 -9.09 -16.25
CA VAL A 155 -2.66 -10.19 -15.95
C VAL A 155 -3.92 -9.62 -15.30
N ASN A 156 -5.08 -10.17 -15.67
CA ASN A 156 -6.34 -9.81 -15.02
C ASN A 156 -6.50 -10.58 -13.72
N GLU A 157 -6.98 -9.89 -12.70
CA GLU A 157 -7.37 -10.55 -11.46
C GLU A 157 -8.53 -11.54 -11.74
N PRO A 158 -8.48 -12.77 -11.17
CA PRO A 158 -9.64 -13.64 -11.12
C PRO A 158 -10.82 -12.92 -10.47
N CYS A 159 -12.04 -13.40 -10.66
CA CYS A 159 -13.22 -12.82 -10.00
C CYS A 159 -13.63 -11.40 -10.40
N PHE A 160 -12.97 -10.79 -11.39
CA PHE A 160 -13.34 -9.49 -11.92
C PHE A 160 -13.77 -9.58 -13.38
N GLU A 161 -14.76 -8.77 -13.75
CA GLU A 161 -15.35 -8.71 -15.07
C GLU A 161 -15.19 -7.31 -15.68
N LYS A 162 -15.23 -7.23 -17.01
CA LYS A 162 -15.14 -5.96 -17.72
C LYS A 162 -16.43 -5.15 -17.47
N PRO A 163 -16.34 -3.86 -17.10
CA PRO A 163 -17.53 -3.04 -16.89
C PRO A 163 -18.21 -2.73 -18.23
N THR A 164 -19.53 -2.50 -18.20
CA THR A 164 -20.30 -2.04 -19.35
C THR A 164 -20.38 -0.51 -19.45
N SER A 165 -20.15 0.19 -18.34
CA SER A 165 -20.22 1.66 -18.24
C SER A 165 -19.29 2.17 -17.12
N GLY A 166 -19.16 3.50 -17.02
CA GLY A 166 -18.46 4.14 -15.91
C GLY A 166 -19.18 3.87 -14.59
N ARG A 167 -18.42 3.51 -13.56
CA ARG A 167 -18.96 3.14 -12.24
C ARG A 167 -19.34 4.37 -11.43
N GLU A 168 -20.63 4.56 -11.16
CA GLU A 168 -21.12 5.67 -10.32
C GLU A 168 -20.52 5.65 -8.91
N ASP A 169 -20.37 4.47 -8.33
CA ASP A 169 -19.75 4.25 -7.01
C ASP A 169 -18.23 4.50 -7.01
N ARG A 170 -17.64 4.73 -8.18
CA ARG A 170 -16.20 4.99 -8.38
C ARG A 170 -15.97 6.20 -9.28
N TYR A 171 -16.72 7.28 -9.06
CA TYR A 171 -16.53 8.57 -9.74
C TYR A 171 -16.61 8.51 -11.28
N GLY A 172 -17.37 7.56 -11.83
CA GLY A 172 -17.49 7.33 -13.27
C GLY A 172 -16.31 6.60 -13.91
N LEU A 173 -15.37 6.05 -13.11
CA LEU A 173 -14.22 5.32 -13.64
C LEU A 173 -14.64 3.98 -14.26
N TRP A 174 -13.96 3.59 -15.34
CA TRP A 174 -14.21 2.36 -16.09
C TRP A 174 -13.36 1.19 -15.55
N LEU A 175 -13.49 0.92 -14.26
CA LEU A 175 -12.73 -0.13 -13.57
C LEU A 175 -13.42 -1.49 -13.68
N ASP A 176 -12.63 -2.56 -13.64
CA ASP A 176 -13.17 -3.92 -13.55
C ASP A 176 -14.13 -4.05 -12.33
N VAL A 177 -15.17 -4.87 -12.49
CA VAL A 177 -16.23 -5.07 -11.50
C VAL A 177 -16.09 -6.47 -10.93
N ARG A 178 -16.06 -6.56 -9.61
CA ARG A 178 -16.01 -7.85 -8.94
C ARG A 178 -17.30 -8.62 -9.17
N SER A 179 -17.19 -9.89 -9.56
CA SER A 179 -18.32 -10.78 -9.75
C SER A 179 -19.00 -11.07 -8.41
N LYS A 180 -20.33 -11.22 -8.42
CA LYS A 180 -21.14 -11.43 -7.21
C LYS A 180 -20.97 -12.82 -6.61
N ASP A 181 -20.60 -13.79 -7.44
CA ASP A 181 -20.45 -15.20 -7.05
C ASP A 181 -19.07 -15.49 -6.45
N CYS A 182 -18.20 -14.48 -6.38
CA CYS A 182 -16.85 -14.67 -5.88
C CYS A 182 -16.76 -14.68 -4.36
N PRO A 183 -15.93 -15.58 -3.79
CA PRO A 183 -15.64 -15.59 -2.34
C PRO A 183 -15.21 -14.21 -1.85
N ALA A 184 -15.28 -13.91 -0.55
CA ALA A 184 -14.79 -12.63 -0.03
C ALA A 184 -13.32 -12.40 -0.42
N ASP A 185 -12.97 -11.16 -0.78
CA ASP A 185 -11.59 -10.78 -1.04
C ASP A 185 -10.82 -10.74 0.28
N PRO A 186 -9.80 -11.59 0.48
CA PRO A 186 -9.04 -11.56 1.72
C PRO A 186 -8.28 -10.24 1.91
N PHE A 187 -7.93 -9.54 0.83
CA PHE A 187 -7.16 -8.29 0.89
C PHE A 187 -8.03 -7.07 1.24
N GLU A 188 -9.35 -7.21 1.19
CA GLU A 188 -10.31 -6.21 1.69
C GLU A 188 -10.77 -6.53 3.14
N ASN A 189 -10.25 -7.59 3.77
CA ASN A 189 -10.61 -7.98 5.14
C ASN A 189 -9.68 -7.37 6.19
N GLU A 190 -9.89 -6.08 6.50
CA GLU A 190 -9.09 -5.36 7.49
C GLU A 190 -9.24 -5.89 8.93
N THR A 191 -10.30 -6.66 9.20
CA THR A 191 -10.51 -7.27 10.53
C THR A 191 -9.56 -8.45 10.73
N LYS A 192 -9.42 -9.31 9.73
CA LYS A 192 -8.54 -10.49 9.78
C LYS A 192 -7.09 -10.13 9.45
N TYR A 193 -6.88 -9.24 8.49
CA TYR A 193 -5.57 -8.78 8.03
C TYR A 193 -5.44 -7.27 8.20
N PRO A 194 -5.29 -6.79 9.45
CA PRO A 194 -5.17 -5.37 9.71
C PRO A 194 -3.92 -4.79 9.06
N GLY A 195 -4.13 -3.79 8.21
CA GLY A 195 -3.05 -3.02 7.60
C GLY A 195 -2.23 -2.20 8.60
N ILE A 196 -1.18 -1.56 8.10
CA ILE A 196 -0.27 -0.75 8.90
C ILE A 196 -0.81 0.68 9.04
N LYS A 197 -1.38 1.01 10.21
CA LYS A 197 -1.83 2.37 10.54
C LYS A 197 -0.63 3.25 10.90
N ILE A 198 -0.09 3.97 9.91
CA ILE A 198 1.04 4.90 10.09
C ILE A 198 0.80 6.17 9.28
N GLY A 199 1.23 7.31 9.84
CA GLY A 199 1.06 8.63 9.21
C GLY A 199 -0.40 8.95 8.92
N ALA A 200 -0.71 9.11 7.64
CA ALA A 200 -2.02 9.40 7.08
C ALA A 200 -2.90 8.17 6.79
N ARG A 201 -2.31 6.95 6.78
CA ARG A 201 -3.00 5.74 6.33
C ARG A 201 -4.15 5.39 7.30
N GLY A 202 -5.36 5.26 6.77
CA GLY A 202 -6.58 5.06 7.56
C GLY A 202 -7.18 6.33 8.18
N LYS A 203 -6.76 7.52 7.72
CA LYS A 203 -7.33 8.82 8.10
C LYS A 203 -7.87 9.51 6.86
N ASN A 204 -9.01 10.18 6.99
CA ASN A 204 -9.46 11.15 5.99
C ASN A 204 -8.67 12.45 6.24
N ILE A 205 -7.97 12.95 5.22
CA ILE A 205 -7.14 14.17 5.31
C ILE A 205 -7.78 15.25 4.46
#